data_AF-A0AAE0BFB0-F1
#
_entry.id   AF-A0AAE0BFB0-F1
#
_cell.length_a   1.000
_cell.length_b   1.000
_cell.length_c   1.000
_cell.angle_alpha   90.00
_cell.angle_beta   90.00
_cell.angle_gamma   90.00
#
_symmetry.space_group_name_H-M   'P 1'
#
loop_
_entity.id
_entity.type
_entity.pdbx_description
1 polymer ?
#
loop_
_entity_poly.entity_id
_entity_poly.type
_entity_poly.pdbx_seq_one_letter_code
_entity_poly.pdbx_strand_id
1 'polypeptide(L)'
;MDVEGNIDLSRIITSDEAPNPLCETLKGHYGKIVCGTGQSSRKKKTVNKEHISLDAYVGLDGHFYDPHLIVKCDEVHKSLFPDMGPDCDVLLSPQKNAFQDQPTLFAALQHLDKQATARGIKCPFIWLTDGQSARFTLKVLKFAQSVQIECFVYPPNTTTAHAFLDRIFHDWHVKYSKFVDTWQKQHPNKAVTKQVFAAVFPQAWHAFTKGVKVDRVAAKVGITAKGLRPHNIDDSFFPKSSAQRALKEIEESEQDIVLPTPDIAECKTCTQLLGEPIKFPELEPAQRKKTQVSGSMTRNKMIEVLEAAEWDEIFQACESEVQRQEKADERAAREAEIERVRPERHQQRQFDREAREAAASSARAERERVAAERLQARNEKRAKVEARKRERERKAQEKRDELDARKRLRVQGSEAESARNPLADVTNAS
;
A
#
# COMPACT_ATOMS: atom_id res chain seq x y z
N MET A 1 5.24 -29.79 25.16
CA MET A 1 6.49 -30.18 25.82
C MET A 1 6.93 -31.52 25.24
N ASP A 2 8.19 -31.90 25.42
CA ASP A 2 8.63 -33.29 25.21
C ASP A 2 8.29 -34.16 26.45
N VAL A 3 8.83 -35.39 26.49
CA VAL A 3 8.61 -36.37 27.57
C VAL A 3 9.31 -35.94 28.88
N GLU A 4 10.30 -35.06 28.82
CA GLU A 4 11.03 -34.54 29.99
C GLU A 4 10.43 -33.22 30.52
N GLY A 5 9.43 -32.66 29.84
CA GLY A 5 8.83 -31.36 30.16
C GLY A 5 9.50 -30.16 29.50
N ASN A 6 10.49 -30.36 28.61
CA ASN A 6 11.12 -29.26 27.89
C ASN A 6 10.16 -28.61 26.88
N ILE A 7 10.35 -27.32 26.62
CA ILE A 7 9.73 -26.58 25.52
C ILE A 7 10.41 -26.93 24.20
N ASP A 8 9.59 -27.27 23.22
CA ASP A 8 9.99 -27.47 21.82
C ASP A 8 10.30 -26.11 21.18
N LEU A 9 11.58 -25.74 21.13
CA LEU A 9 12.04 -24.45 20.62
C LEU A 9 11.84 -24.28 19.10
N SER A 10 11.56 -25.37 18.35
CA SER A 10 11.24 -25.29 16.92
C SER A 10 9.87 -24.65 16.67
N ARG A 11 8.98 -24.70 17.68
CA ARG A 11 7.64 -24.10 17.69
C ARG A 11 7.62 -22.66 18.21
N ILE A 12 8.78 -22.06 18.47
CA ILE A 12 8.88 -20.63 18.81
C ILE A 12 9.71 -19.95 17.73
N ILE A 13 9.04 -19.17 16.89
CA ILE A 13 9.61 -18.43 15.78
C ILE A 13 9.51 -16.95 16.12
N THR A 14 10.56 -16.16 15.88
CA THR A 14 10.53 -14.70 16.07
C THR A 14 10.75 -13.97 14.75
N SER A 15 10.11 -12.81 14.58
CA SER A 15 10.31 -11.91 13.42
C SER A 15 10.35 -10.43 13.81
N ASP A 16 11.13 -9.67 13.04
CA ASP A 16 11.58 -8.29 13.29
C ASP A 16 12.29 -7.77 12.01
N GLU A 17 12.47 -6.46 11.86
CA GLU A 17 12.87 -5.83 10.60
C GLU A 17 14.16 -4.99 10.68
N ALA A 18 15.23 -5.45 10.01
CA ALA A 18 16.53 -4.77 9.96
C ALA A 18 16.69 -3.90 8.68
N PRO A 19 16.68 -2.55 8.78
CA PRO A 19 16.85 -1.67 7.62
C PRO A 19 18.32 -1.60 7.16
N ASN A 20 18.60 -1.95 5.90
CA ASN A 20 19.95 -1.96 5.33
C ASN A 20 20.15 -0.75 4.40
N PRO A 21 20.80 0.34 4.85
CA PRO A 21 20.93 1.56 4.07
C PRO A 21 21.82 1.36 2.84
N LEU A 22 21.32 1.77 1.68
CA LEU A 22 22.11 1.95 0.48
C LEU A 22 23.05 3.15 0.66
N CYS A 23 24.16 3.15 -0.09
CA CYS A 23 25.23 4.14 0.06
C CYS A 23 25.59 4.78 -1.28
N GLU A 24 24.89 5.87 -1.59
CA GLU A 24 25.04 6.65 -2.82
C GLU A 24 26.36 7.44 -2.90
N THR A 25 26.95 7.80 -1.74
CA THR A 25 28.12 8.69 -1.69
C THR A 25 29.44 7.93 -1.75
N LEU A 26 30.21 8.23 -2.80
CA LEU A 26 31.40 7.51 -3.29
C LEU A 26 32.56 7.35 -2.30
N LYS A 27 32.64 8.16 -1.23
CA LYS A 27 33.64 8.06 -0.15
C LYS A 27 33.03 8.48 1.19
N GLY A 28 33.38 7.75 2.25
CA GLY A 28 33.07 8.09 3.64
C GLY A 28 32.61 6.88 4.45
N HIS A 29 33.41 6.47 5.44
CA HIS A 29 33.03 5.44 6.41
C HIS A 29 31.73 5.84 7.14
N TYR A 30 30.97 4.83 7.56
CA TYR A 30 29.68 4.98 8.24
C TYR A 30 29.73 6.08 9.33
N GLY A 31 28.98 7.16 9.09
CA GLY A 31 28.74 8.24 10.05
C GLY A 31 29.66 9.47 9.99
N LYS A 32 30.84 9.44 9.36
CA LYS A 32 31.78 10.59 9.36
C LYS A 32 32.17 11.07 7.96
N ILE A 33 31.97 12.37 7.72
CA ILE A 33 32.63 13.09 6.63
C ILE A 33 34.04 13.46 7.11
N VAL A 34 35.06 13.01 6.38
CA VAL A 34 36.45 13.43 6.58
C VAL A 34 36.60 14.84 6.01
N CYS A 35 36.89 15.81 6.87
CA CYS A 35 37.18 17.19 6.49
C CYS A 35 38.70 17.40 6.34
N GLY A 36 39.12 18.57 5.83
CA GLY A 36 40.54 18.89 5.68
C GLY A 36 41.29 18.93 7.02
N THR A 37 42.61 18.76 6.98
CA THR A 37 43.48 18.78 8.17
C THR A 37 43.19 19.99 9.06
N GLY A 38 42.94 19.74 10.35
CA GLY A 38 42.56 20.78 11.32
C GLY A 38 41.05 21.03 11.46
N GLN A 39 40.19 20.42 10.64
CA GLN A 39 38.73 20.53 10.77
C GLN A 39 38.09 19.30 11.42
N SER A 40 37.21 19.52 12.40
CA SER A 40 36.43 18.48 13.07
C SER A 40 35.53 17.71 12.09
N SER A 41 35.65 16.37 12.09
CA SER A 41 34.87 15.49 11.20
C SER A 41 33.36 15.68 11.40
N ARG A 42 32.63 16.05 10.34
CA ARG A 42 31.18 16.28 10.43
C ARG A 42 30.42 14.94 10.44
N LYS A 43 29.54 14.74 11.43
CA LYS A 43 28.63 13.59 11.49
C LYS A 43 27.62 13.72 10.33
N LYS A 44 27.59 12.78 9.38
CA LYS A 44 26.71 12.89 8.20
C LYS A 44 25.25 12.78 8.65
N LYS A 45 24.44 13.83 8.46
CA LYS A 45 23.00 13.78 8.77
C LYS A 45 22.33 12.66 7.97
N THR A 46 21.67 11.75 8.68
CA THR A 46 20.99 10.57 8.13
C THR A 46 19.49 10.87 7.98
N VAL A 47 19.15 11.63 6.94
CA VAL A 47 17.77 11.89 6.53
C VAL A 47 17.57 11.29 5.14
N ASN A 48 16.44 10.62 4.92
CA ASN A 48 16.00 10.08 3.62
C ASN A 48 17.02 9.21 2.87
N LYS A 49 17.73 8.31 3.58
CA LYS A 49 18.49 7.25 2.89
C LYS A 49 17.52 6.21 2.31
N GLU A 50 17.71 5.87 1.03
CA GLU A 50 17.15 4.64 0.49
C GLU A 50 17.77 3.41 1.19
N HIS A 51 16.97 2.38 1.42
CA HIS A 51 17.36 1.15 2.08
C HIS A 51 16.56 -0.04 1.52
N ILE A 52 17.02 -1.25 1.84
CA ILE A 52 16.25 -2.49 1.71
C ILE A 52 16.11 -3.05 3.12
N SER A 53 14.88 -3.27 3.60
CA SER A 53 14.69 -3.92 4.90
C SER A 53 14.74 -5.42 4.74
N LEU A 54 15.46 -6.05 5.68
CA LEU A 54 15.47 -7.49 5.88
C LEU A 54 14.50 -7.80 6.99
N ASP A 55 13.36 -8.39 6.64
CA ASP A 55 12.43 -9.04 7.55
C ASP A 55 12.87 -10.50 7.67
N ALA A 56 13.16 -10.94 8.89
CA ALA A 56 13.83 -12.21 9.16
C ALA A 56 13.05 -13.05 10.16
N TYR A 57 12.78 -14.31 9.81
CA TYR A 57 12.10 -15.27 10.66
C TYR A 57 13.10 -16.31 11.18
N VAL A 58 13.15 -16.51 12.50
CA VAL A 58 14.13 -17.39 13.16
C VAL A 58 13.46 -18.26 14.22
N GLY A 59 13.59 -19.58 14.11
CA GLY A 59 13.22 -20.53 15.16
C GLY A 59 14.23 -20.51 16.30
N LEU A 60 13.78 -20.57 17.55
CA LEU A 60 14.68 -20.57 18.73
C LEU A 60 15.50 -21.86 18.88
N ASP A 61 15.27 -22.85 18.02
CA ASP A 61 16.11 -24.03 17.82
C ASP A 61 17.35 -23.76 16.94
N GLY A 62 17.46 -22.57 16.35
CA GLY A 62 18.58 -22.15 15.49
C GLY A 62 18.29 -22.17 13.99
N HIS A 63 17.08 -22.53 13.56
CA HIS A 63 16.72 -22.52 12.15
C HIS A 63 16.36 -21.11 11.67
N PHE A 64 17.02 -20.67 10.59
CA PHE A 64 16.66 -19.47 9.84
C PHE A 64 15.77 -19.89 8.67
N TYR A 65 14.60 -19.25 8.57
CA TYR A 65 13.69 -19.38 7.44
C TYR A 65 14.15 -18.46 6.29
N ASP A 66 13.57 -18.62 5.10
CA ASP A 66 13.83 -17.78 3.92
C ASP A 66 13.72 -16.28 4.28
N PRO A 67 14.72 -15.45 3.92
CA PRO A 67 14.68 -14.02 4.19
C PRO A 67 13.62 -13.32 3.33
N HIS A 68 12.90 -12.38 3.95
CA HIS A 68 12.00 -11.48 3.27
C HIS A 68 12.67 -10.12 3.06
N LEU A 69 12.79 -9.69 1.80
CA LEU A 69 13.40 -8.42 1.44
C LEU A 69 12.35 -7.43 0.96
N ILE A 70 12.22 -6.33 1.70
CA ILE A 70 11.27 -5.26 1.44
C ILE A 70 12.03 -4.13 0.73
N VAL A 71 11.78 -3.96 -0.57
CA VAL A 71 12.59 -3.15 -1.48
C VAL A 71 11.83 -1.88 -1.87
N LYS A 72 12.48 -0.71 -1.79
CA LYS A 72 11.87 0.55 -2.25
C LYS A 72 11.72 0.58 -3.77
N CYS A 73 10.53 0.25 -4.28
CA CYS A 73 10.19 0.23 -5.71
C CYS A 73 8.68 -0.04 -5.89
N ASP A 74 8.12 0.35 -7.04
CA ASP A 74 6.73 0.02 -7.40
C ASP A 74 6.60 -1.43 -7.89
N GLU A 75 7.63 -1.95 -8.57
CA GLU A 75 7.75 -3.36 -8.99
C GLU A 75 9.16 -3.90 -8.70
N VAL A 76 9.25 -5.18 -8.35
CA VAL A 76 10.52 -5.90 -8.17
C VAL A 76 10.54 -7.17 -9.03
N HIS A 77 11.50 -7.26 -9.94
CA HIS A 77 11.68 -8.44 -10.79
C HIS A 77 12.64 -9.43 -10.12
N LYS A 78 12.33 -10.74 -10.07
CA LYS A 78 13.19 -11.73 -9.39
C LYS A 78 14.64 -11.68 -9.86
N SER A 79 14.90 -11.37 -11.14
CA SER A 79 16.26 -11.23 -11.70
C SER A 79 17.11 -10.07 -11.13
N LEU A 80 16.56 -9.21 -10.26
CA LEU A 80 17.35 -8.26 -9.48
C LEU A 80 18.20 -8.98 -8.43
N PHE A 81 17.74 -10.13 -7.94
CA PHE A 81 18.42 -10.96 -6.96
C PHE A 81 18.96 -12.23 -7.62
N PRO A 82 20.24 -12.61 -7.36
CA PRO A 82 20.75 -13.89 -7.81
C PRO A 82 20.03 -15.02 -7.07
N ASP A 83 19.99 -16.19 -7.70
CA ASP A 83 19.62 -17.44 -7.02
C ASP A 83 20.53 -17.65 -5.79
N MET A 84 19.92 -17.90 -4.63
CA MET A 84 20.62 -18.14 -3.37
C MET A 84 21.05 -19.61 -3.21
N GLY A 85 20.56 -20.49 -4.09
CA GLY A 85 20.74 -21.94 -4.04
C GLY A 85 19.43 -22.67 -3.70
N PRO A 86 19.39 -24.01 -3.87
CA PRO A 86 18.16 -24.80 -3.72
C PRO A 86 17.58 -24.82 -2.29
N ASP A 87 18.38 -24.43 -1.29
CA ASP A 87 18.05 -24.51 0.13
C ASP A 87 17.59 -23.15 0.73
N CYS A 88 17.33 -22.13 -0.10
CA CYS A 88 16.88 -20.80 0.31
C CYS A 88 16.22 -20.05 -0.86
N ASP A 89 14.92 -19.75 -0.81
CA ASP A 89 14.32 -18.72 -1.69
C ASP A 89 14.41 -17.35 -1.00
N VAL A 90 14.10 -16.28 -1.73
CA VAL A 90 13.96 -14.93 -1.18
C VAL A 90 12.56 -14.43 -1.49
N LEU A 91 11.77 -14.14 -0.46
CA LEU A 91 10.52 -13.42 -0.63
C LEU A 91 10.86 -11.96 -0.94
N LEU A 92 10.40 -11.46 -2.09
CA LEU A 92 10.66 -10.08 -2.53
C LEU A 92 9.36 -9.28 -2.51
N SER A 93 9.31 -8.23 -1.70
CA SER A 93 8.17 -7.32 -1.62
C SER A 93 8.52 -5.92 -2.15
N PRO A 94 7.92 -5.44 -3.24
CA PRO A 94 8.06 -4.06 -3.67
C PRO A 94 7.21 -3.15 -2.77
N GLN A 95 7.81 -2.07 -2.28
CA GLN A 95 7.17 -1.13 -1.37
C GLN A 95 7.54 0.32 -1.65
N LYS A 96 6.65 1.25 -1.28
CA LYS A 96 6.91 2.69 -1.48
C LYS A 96 7.97 3.23 -0.52
N ASN A 97 8.13 2.64 0.66
CA ASN A 97 9.02 3.15 1.72
C ASN A 97 10.06 2.13 2.26
N ALA A 98 10.07 0.89 1.77
CA ALA A 98 10.88 -0.23 2.28
C ALA A 98 10.63 -0.63 3.76
N PHE A 99 9.48 -0.28 4.32
CA PHE A 99 9.00 -0.80 5.61
C PHE A 99 7.90 -1.84 5.40
N GLN A 100 7.71 -2.74 6.36
CA GLN A 100 6.64 -3.73 6.35
C GLN A 100 5.27 -3.05 6.56
N ASP A 101 4.26 -3.57 5.88
CA ASP A 101 2.86 -3.16 5.93
C ASP A 101 1.93 -4.40 5.94
N GLN A 102 0.60 -4.19 5.99
CA GLN A 102 -0.36 -5.30 6.01
C GLN A 102 -0.18 -6.28 4.83
N PRO A 103 -0.19 -5.84 3.55
CA PRO A 103 0.10 -6.72 2.41
C PRO A 103 1.37 -7.56 2.54
N THR A 104 2.49 -6.93 2.91
CA THR A 104 3.81 -7.57 2.90
C THR A 104 4.02 -8.50 4.09
N LEU A 105 3.55 -8.13 5.28
CA LEU A 105 3.48 -9.04 6.43
C LEU A 105 2.63 -10.28 6.14
N PHE A 106 1.48 -10.08 5.48
CA PHE A 106 0.59 -11.19 5.14
C PHE A 106 1.23 -12.16 4.15
N ALA A 107 1.94 -11.65 3.14
CA ALA A 107 2.73 -12.48 2.23
C ALA A 107 3.87 -13.22 2.96
N ALA A 108 4.55 -12.57 3.91
CA ALA A 108 5.60 -13.17 4.72
C ALA A 108 5.09 -14.30 5.60
N LEU A 109 3.97 -14.11 6.30
CA LEU A 109 3.33 -15.15 7.11
C LEU A 109 2.81 -16.33 6.25
N GLN A 110 2.29 -16.06 5.05
CA GLN A 110 1.93 -17.11 4.07
C GLN A 110 3.14 -17.86 3.49
N HIS A 111 4.34 -17.30 3.57
CA HIS A 111 5.58 -17.96 3.17
C HIS A 111 6.20 -18.73 4.33
N LEU A 112 6.13 -18.19 5.55
CA LEU A 112 6.53 -18.85 6.78
C LEU A 112 5.73 -20.13 7.04
N ASP A 113 4.40 -20.06 6.96
CA ASP A 113 3.49 -21.19 7.18
C ASP A 113 3.84 -22.41 6.30
N LYS A 114 4.13 -22.17 5.01
CA LYS A 114 4.58 -23.19 4.07
C LYS A 114 5.90 -23.83 4.49
N GLN A 115 6.89 -23.02 4.88
CA GLN A 115 8.19 -23.53 5.33
C GLN A 115 8.09 -24.29 6.66
N ALA A 116 7.34 -23.75 7.63
CA ALA A 116 7.09 -24.41 8.91
C ALA A 116 6.37 -25.76 8.71
N THR A 117 5.37 -25.80 7.82
CA THR A 117 4.67 -27.04 7.43
C THR A 117 5.61 -28.02 6.74
N ALA A 118 6.40 -27.58 5.75
CA ALA A 118 7.36 -28.43 5.03
C ALA A 118 8.48 -28.97 5.95
N ARG A 119 8.84 -28.19 6.98
CA ARG A 119 9.79 -28.57 8.04
C ARG A 119 9.18 -29.50 9.11
N GLY A 120 7.85 -29.70 9.10
CA GLY A 120 7.15 -30.55 10.06
C GLY A 120 6.98 -29.91 11.45
N ILE A 121 6.98 -28.58 11.54
CA ILE A 121 6.69 -27.85 12.79
C ILE A 121 5.25 -28.16 13.22
N LYS A 122 5.07 -28.53 14.50
CA LYS A 122 3.77 -28.91 15.03
C LYS A 122 2.96 -27.68 15.44
N CYS A 123 1.77 -27.52 14.86
CA CYS A 123 0.85 -26.48 15.28
C CYS A 123 0.20 -26.78 16.66
N PRO A 124 -0.27 -25.74 17.40
CA PRO A 124 0.00 -24.33 17.14
C PRO A 124 1.48 -23.99 17.32
N PHE A 125 1.99 -22.97 16.61
CA PHE A 125 3.33 -22.44 16.85
C PHE A 125 3.28 -20.98 17.27
N ILE A 126 4.21 -20.59 18.14
CA ILE A 126 4.30 -19.26 18.71
C ILE A 126 5.11 -18.37 17.75
N TRP A 127 4.55 -17.21 17.42
CA TRP A 127 5.22 -16.14 16.69
C TRP A 127 5.49 -14.97 17.63
N LEU A 128 6.77 -14.77 17.98
CA LEU A 128 7.25 -13.68 18.83
C LEU A 128 7.63 -12.45 18.01
N THR A 129 6.96 -11.31 18.22
CA THR A 129 7.24 -10.10 17.43
C THR A 129 6.95 -8.79 18.18
N ASP A 130 7.20 -7.66 17.53
CA ASP A 130 7.00 -6.32 18.08
C ASP A 130 5.50 -5.88 18.07
N GLY A 131 5.24 -4.65 18.51
CA GLY A 131 3.90 -4.07 18.57
C GLY A 131 3.44 -3.30 17.32
N GLN A 132 4.06 -3.46 16.14
CA GLN A 132 3.69 -2.68 14.96
C GLN A 132 2.24 -2.97 14.49
N SER A 133 1.47 -1.92 14.21
CA SER A 133 0.03 -1.98 13.90
C SER A 133 -0.37 -2.94 12.76
N ALA A 134 0.51 -3.19 11.78
CA ALA A 134 0.26 -4.14 10.69
C ALA A 134 -0.11 -5.56 11.20
N ARG A 135 0.49 -5.96 12.33
CA ARG A 135 0.36 -7.27 12.98
C ARG A 135 -1.03 -7.51 13.59
N PHE A 136 -1.77 -6.45 13.91
CA PHE A 136 -3.11 -6.50 14.53
C PHE A 136 -4.28 -6.36 13.54
N THR A 137 -4.01 -6.31 12.23
CA THR A 137 -5.08 -6.19 11.24
C THR A 137 -5.94 -7.47 11.17
N LEU A 138 -7.26 -7.31 11.00
CA LEU A 138 -8.23 -8.42 10.98
C LEU A 138 -7.87 -9.52 9.96
N LYS A 139 -7.24 -9.16 8.84
CA LYS A 139 -6.77 -10.08 7.81
C LYS A 139 -5.57 -10.91 8.25
N VAL A 140 -4.60 -10.31 8.97
CA VAL A 140 -3.45 -11.04 9.55
C VAL A 140 -3.93 -11.95 10.68
N LEU A 141 -4.77 -11.44 11.59
CA LEU A 141 -5.29 -12.22 12.72
C LEU A 141 -6.14 -13.42 12.28
N LYS A 142 -7.02 -13.25 11.28
CA LYS A 142 -7.77 -14.38 10.70
C LYS A 142 -6.89 -15.42 10.02
N PHE A 143 -5.82 -15.00 9.33
CA PHE A 143 -4.89 -15.95 8.74
C PHE A 143 -4.13 -16.73 9.82
N ALA A 144 -3.55 -16.04 10.80
CA ALA A 144 -2.86 -16.64 11.94
C ALA A 144 -3.76 -17.64 12.67
N GLN A 145 -5.02 -17.29 12.94
CA GLN A 145 -6.01 -18.22 13.50
C GLN A 145 -6.25 -19.45 12.61
N SER A 146 -6.36 -19.27 11.29
CA SER A 146 -6.65 -20.37 10.36
C SER A 146 -5.52 -21.38 10.19
N VAL A 147 -4.26 -20.96 10.39
CA VAL A 147 -3.08 -21.84 10.36
C VAL A 147 -2.47 -22.12 11.75
N GLN A 148 -3.19 -21.76 12.81
CA GLN A 148 -2.81 -22.00 14.22
C GLN A 148 -1.47 -21.34 14.63
N ILE A 149 -1.25 -20.09 14.23
CA ILE A 149 -0.17 -19.24 14.73
C ILE A 149 -0.66 -18.46 15.96
N GLU A 150 0.00 -18.66 17.10
CA GLU A 150 -0.20 -17.88 18.32
C GLU A 150 0.75 -16.68 18.31
N CYS A 151 0.22 -15.49 17.99
CA CYS A 151 0.99 -14.25 18.01
C CYS A 151 1.21 -13.77 19.46
N PHE A 152 2.47 -13.62 19.85
CA PHE A 152 2.90 -13.12 21.15
C PHE A 152 3.76 -11.86 20.94
N VAL A 153 3.29 -10.74 21.48
CA VAL A 153 3.89 -9.42 21.26
C VAL A 153 4.75 -9.01 22.45
N TYR A 154 5.97 -8.53 22.18
CA TYR A 154 6.86 -7.98 23.20
C TYR A 154 6.26 -6.70 23.83
N PRO A 155 6.47 -6.44 25.13
CA PRO A 155 6.03 -5.18 25.75
C PRO A 155 6.63 -3.95 25.04
N PRO A 156 5.91 -2.82 24.94
CA PRO A 156 6.36 -1.66 24.18
C PRO A 156 7.67 -1.08 24.74
N ASN A 157 8.54 -0.60 23.84
CA ASN A 157 9.86 -0.05 24.17
C ASN A 157 10.85 -1.03 24.84
N THR A 158 10.66 -2.35 24.68
CA THR A 158 11.60 -3.38 25.18
C THR A 158 12.59 -3.89 24.11
N THR A 159 12.79 -3.08 23.08
CA THR A 159 13.92 -3.10 22.14
C THR A 159 15.24 -3.38 22.89
N THR A 160 16.07 -4.27 22.36
CA THR A 160 17.28 -4.84 22.98
C THR A 160 17.10 -5.63 24.29
N ALA A 161 16.02 -5.47 25.05
CA ALA A 161 15.78 -6.21 26.31
C ALA A 161 15.17 -7.59 26.05
N HIS A 162 13.94 -7.63 25.51
CA HIS A 162 13.18 -8.84 25.18
C HIS A 162 13.26 -9.22 23.70
N ALA A 163 13.39 -8.23 22.81
CA ALA A 163 13.49 -8.47 21.37
C ALA A 163 14.73 -9.32 21.05
N PHE A 164 14.50 -10.55 20.60
CA PHE A 164 15.57 -11.49 20.27
C PHE A 164 16.34 -11.04 19.03
N LEU A 165 15.64 -10.56 18.00
CA LEU A 165 16.22 -10.27 16.70
C LEU A 165 17.13 -9.04 16.71
N ASP A 166 16.71 -7.93 17.32
CA ASP A 166 17.58 -6.83 17.80
C ASP A 166 18.99 -7.29 18.24
N ARG A 167 19.05 -8.29 19.14
CA ARG A 167 20.30 -8.78 19.73
C ARG A 167 21.19 -9.53 18.72
N ILE A 168 20.64 -10.09 17.63
CA ILE A 168 21.41 -10.72 16.54
C ILE A 168 21.57 -9.83 15.30
N PHE A 169 20.70 -8.83 15.10
CA PHE A 169 20.82 -7.90 13.98
C PHE A 169 22.07 -7.01 14.06
N HIS A 170 22.63 -6.85 15.26
CA HIS A 170 24.00 -6.33 15.41
C HIS A 170 25.03 -7.16 14.61
N ASP A 171 25.03 -8.49 14.78
CA ASP A 171 25.93 -9.38 14.06
C ASP A 171 25.63 -9.37 12.55
N TRP A 172 24.36 -9.35 12.14
CA TRP A 172 23.95 -9.19 10.73
C TRP A 172 24.58 -7.94 10.12
N HIS A 173 24.38 -6.77 10.72
CA HIS A 173 24.91 -5.51 10.20
C HIS A 173 26.44 -5.51 10.16
N VAL A 174 27.12 -6.17 11.10
CA VAL A 174 28.58 -6.36 11.07
C VAL A 174 29.01 -7.28 9.92
N LYS A 175 28.32 -8.40 9.64
CA LYS A 175 28.62 -9.25 8.48
C LYS A 175 28.39 -8.48 7.18
N TYR A 176 27.19 -7.92 6.99
CA TYR A 176 26.79 -7.21 5.79
C TYR A 176 27.74 -6.05 5.48
N SER A 177 28.05 -5.20 6.46
CA SER A 177 28.99 -4.08 6.28
C SER A 177 30.38 -4.55 5.87
N LYS A 178 30.88 -5.70 6.37
CA LYS A 178 32.17 -6.27 5.96
C LYS A 178 32.20 -6.66 4.48
N PHE A 179 31.12 -7.24 3.95
CA PHE A 179 31.04 -7.56 2.52
C PHE A 179 30.88 -6.31 1.65
N VAL A 180 30.09 -5.32 2.09
CA VAL A 180 29.99 -4.01 1.41
C VAL A 180 31.34 -3.30 1.36
N ASP A 181 32.06 -3.21 2.47
CA ASP A 181 33.43 -2.66 2.56
C ASP A 181 34.40 -3.39 1.61
N THR A 182 34.25 -4.70 1.46
CA THR A 182 35.10 -5.52 0.58
C THR A 182 34.79 -5.23 -0.89
N TRP A 183 33.51 -5.16 -1.26
CA TRP A 183 33.07 -4.79 -2.60
C TRP A 183 33.49 -3.35 -2.96
N GLN A 184 33.37 -2.40 -2.04
CA GLN A 184 33.77 -1.00 -2.24
C GLN A 184 35.29 -0.83 -2.43
N LYS A 185 36.12 -1.67 -1.80
CA LYS A 185 37.58 -1.70 -2.02
C LYS A 185 37.94 -2.20 -3.42
N GLN A 186 37.17 -3.16 -3.95
CA GLN A 186 37.32 -3.66 -5.32
C GLN A 186 36.73 -2.68 -6.37
N HIS A 187 35.73 -1.89 -5.98
CA HIS A 187 35.00 -0.96 -6.83
C HIS A 187 35.10 0.49 -6.32
N PRO A 188 36.31 1.08 -6.27
CA PRO A 188 36.52 2.41 -5.73
C PRO A 188 35.73 3.45 -6.54
N ASN A 189 35.01 4.32 -5.83
CA ASN A 189 34.08 5.29 -6.41
C ASN A 189 32.91 4.65 -7.20
N LYS A 190 32.34 3.55 -6.72
CA LYS A 190 30.98 3.13 -7.09
C LYS A 190 30.03 3.20 -5.89
N ALA A 191 28.77 3.56 -6.15
CA ALA A 191 27.70 3.56 -5.16
C ALA A 191 27.19 2.14 -4.88
N VAL A 192 26.67 1.91 -3.67
CA VAL A 192 26.00 0.66 -3.30
C VAL A 192 24.53 0.76 -3.72
N THR A 193 24.19 0.21 -4.88
CA THR A 193 22.83 0.16 -5.44
C THR A 193 22.08 -1.11 -4.99
N LYS A 194 20.81 -1.25 -5.37
CA LYS A 194 20.01 -2.47 -5.14
C LYS A 194 20.65 -3.72 -5.77
N GLN A 195 21.29 -3.58 -6.94
CA GLN A 195 22.05 -4.66 -7.59
C GLN A 195 23.31 -5.05 -6.79
N VAL A 196 23.97 -4.07 -6.15
CA VAL A 196 25.14 -4.32 -5.29
C VAL A 196 24.70 -4.99 -3.99
N PHE A 197 23.61 -4.54 -3.38
CA PHE A 197 22.98 -5.23 -2.25
C PHE A 197 22.70 -6.69 -2.62
N ALA A 198 22.01 -6.93 -3.75
CA ALA A 198 21.66 -8.26 -4.21
C ALA A 198 22.87 -9.18 -4.48
N ALA A 199 23.97 -8.65 -5.01
CA ALA A 199 25.21 -9.42 -5.22
C ALA A 199 25.97 -9.72 -3.91
N VAL A 200 25.81 -8.88 -2.89
CA VAL A 200 26.45 -9.02 -1.57
C VAL A 200 25.62 -9.88 -0.60
N PHE A 201 24.29 -9.78 -0.68
CA PHE A 201 23.34 -10.36 0.26
C PHE A 201 23.51 -11.88 0.47
N PRO A 202 23.65 -12.75 -0.56
CA PRO A 202 23.81 -14.19 -0.35
C PRO A 202 24.99 -14.54 0.57
N GLN A 203 26.12 -13.87 0.36
CA GLN A 203 27.35 -14.11 1.11
C GLN A 203 27.25 -13.57 2.54
N ALA A 204 26.63 -12.40 2.71
CA ALA A 204 26.35 -11.82 4.02
C ALA A 204 25.37 -12.68 4.83
N TRP A 205 24.30 -13.17 4.19
CA TRP A 205 23.26 -13.99 4.83
C TRP A 205 23.82 -15.34 5.26
N HIS A 206 24.52 -16.07 4.38
CA HIS A 206 25.18 -17.33 4.75
C HIS A 206 26.23 -17.15 5.87
N ALA A 207 26.99 -16.05 5.86
CA ALA A 207 27.98 -15.75 6.91
C ALA A 207 27.36 -15.26 8.23
N PHE A 208 26.09 -14.86 8.22
CA PHE A 208 25.31 -14.47 9.38
C PHE A 208 24.62 -15.68 10.01
N THR A 209 23.75 -16.38 9.26
CA THR A 209 22.98 -17.54 9.73
C THR A 209 23.86 -18.64 10.31
N LYS A 210 25.00 -18.95 9.66
CA LYS A 210 26.01 -19.91 10.12
C LYS A 210 26.82 -19.44 11.35
N GLY A 211 26.77 -18.16 11.70
CA GLY A 211 27.58 -17.54 12.75
C GLY A 211 26.84 -17.26 14.06
N VAL A 212 25.52 -17.11 14.03
CA VAL A 212 24.69 -16.76 15.19
C VAL A 212 24.54 -17.95 16.14
N LYS A 213 24.57 -17.68 17.44
CA LYS A 213 24.32 -18.66 18.51
C LYS A 213 22.94 -18.42 19.14
N VAL A 214 21.91 -18.85 18.41
CA VAL A 214 20.50 -18.61 18.73
C VAL A 214 20.16 -19.08 20.14
N ASP A 215 20.62 -20.27 20.53
CA ASP A 215 20.53 -20.83 21.89
C ASP A 215 20.94 -19.84 22.99
N ARG A 216 22.08 -19.16 22.79
CA ARG A 216 22.67 -18.23 23.77
C ARG A 216 21.97 -16.88 23.81
N VAL A 217 21.33 -16.47 22.72
CA VAL A 217 20.59 -15.20 22.66
C VAL A 217 19.16 -15.38 23.15
N ALA A 218 18.52 -16.53 22.85
CA ALA A 218 17.24 -16.94 23.44
C ALA A 218 17.36 -16.96 24.97
N ALA A 219 18.43 -17.58 25.49
CA ALA A 219 18.69 -17.62 26.92
C ALA A 219 18.77 -16.22 27.56
N LYS A 220 19.36 -15.23 26.87
CA LYS A 220 19.50 -13.82 27.31
C LYS A 220 18.22 -12.97 27.22
N VAL A 221 17.23 -13.39 26.43
CA VAL A 221 15.87 -12.81 26.47
C VAL A 221 14.95 -13.60 27.40
N GLY A 222 15.51 -14.52 28.20
CA GLY A 222 14.79 -15.28 29.21
C GLY A 222 14.02 -16.48 28.66
N ILE A 223 14.34 -16.98 27.47
CA ILE A 223 13.67 -18.16 26.87
C ILE A 223 14.67 -19.31 26.78
N THR A 224 14.32 -20.48 27.32
CA THR A 224 15.15 -21.69 27.26
C THR A 224 14.30 -22.92 26.99
N ALA A 225 14.93 -24.02 26.55
CA ALA A 225 14.26 -25.33 26.47
C ALA A 225 13.66 -25.75 27.82
N LYS A 226 14.21 -25.29 28.96
CA LYS A 226 13.65 -25.58 30.30
C LYS A 226 12.55 -24.59 30.75
N GLY A 227 11.98 -23.83 29.81
CA GLY A 227 10.97 -22.80 30.06
C GLY A 227 11.54 -21.39 30.20
N LEU A 228 10.67 -20.46 30.59
CA LEU A 228 11.03 -19.06 30.83
C LEU A 228 11.99 -18.91 32.02
N ARG A 229 12.94 -17.99 31.91
CA ARG A 229 13.96 -17.65 32.91
C ARG A 229 14.14 -16.12 32.98
N PRO A 230 13.21 -15.39 33.61
CA PRO A 230 13.25 -13.92 33.64
C PRO A 230 14.55 -13.34 34.21
N HIS A 231 15.18 -14.02 35.18
CA HIS A 231 16.47 -13.63 35.76
C HIS A 231 17.69 -13.70 34.81
N ASN A 232 17.54 -14.23 33.59
CA ASN A 232 18.58 -14.15 32.56
C ASN A 232 18.51 -12.85 31.75
N ILE A 233 17.40 -12.10 31.88
CA ILE A 233 17.17 -10.87 31.14
C ILE A 233 18.00 -9.78 31.82
N ASP A 234 18.82 -9.10 31.03
CA ASP A 234 19.74 -8.09 31.54
C ASP A 234 18.96 -6.80 31.82
N ASP A 235 18.71 -6.56 33.12
CA ASP A 235 17.92 -5.42 33.61
C ASP A 235 18.49 -4.05 33.22
N SER A 236 19.76 -3.97 32.78
CA SER A 236 20.36 -2.71 32.33
C SER A 236 19.78 -2.18 31.01
N PHE A 237 19.08 -3.02 30.24
CA PHE A 237 18.36 -2.61 29.03
C PHE A 237 16.97 -2.03 29.32
N PHE A 238 16.36 -2.31 30.48
CA PHE A 238 15.16 -1.59 30.87
C PHE A 238 15.54 -0.16 31.25
N PRO A 239 14.84 0.88 30.75
CA PRO A 239 15.06 2.22 31.23
C PRO A 239 14.68 2.27 32.71
N LYS A 240 15.70 2.37 33.60
CA LYS A 240 15.49 2.77 35.00
C LYS A 240 14.52 3.94 34.98
N SER A 241 13.34 3.73 35.56
CA SER A 241 12.13 4.42 35.13
C SER A 241 12.28 5.95 35.26
N SER A 242 11.47 6.71 34.52
CA SER A 242 11.46 8.18 34.69
C SER A 242 11.25 8.57 36.16
N ALA A 243 10.49 7.77 36.92
CA ALA A 243 10.35 7.88 38.36
C ALA A 243 11.63 7.50 39.13
N GLN A 244 12.38 6.46 38.79
CA GLN A 244 13.68 6.15 39.42
C GLN A 244 14.77 7.18 39.11
N ARG A 245 14.76 7.81 37.92
CA ARG A 245 15.63 8.97 37.65
C ARG A 245 15.20 10.17 38.47
N ALA A 246 13.91 10.54 38.44
CA ALA A 246 13.40 11.65 39.23
C ALA A 246 13.61 11.47 40.74
N LEU A 247 13.39 10.26 41.29
CA LEU A 247 13.66 9.94 42.70
C LEU A 247 15.14 10.08 43.03
N LYS A 248 16.04 9.60 42.16
CA LYS A 248 17.49 9.73 42.38
C LYS A 248 17.98 11.17 42.21
N GLU A 249 17.41 11.92 41.27
CA GLU A 249 17.66 13.37 41.11
C GLU A 249 17.12 14.17 42.32
N ILE A 250 16.03 13.72 42.95
CA ILE A 250 15.54 14.26 44.23
C ILE A 250 16.49 13.90 45.37
N GLU A 251 16.84 12.62 45.57
CA GLU A 251 17.80 12.17 46.60
C GLU A 251 19.18 12.84 46.49
N GLU A 252 19.67 13.09 45.26
CA GLU A 252 20.92 13.81 45.02
C GLU A 252 20.75 15.33 45.24
N SER A 253 19.57 15.91 44.96
CA SER A 253 19.30 17.32 45.26
C SER A 253 19.12 17.61 46.76
N GLU A 254 18.58 16.68 47.55
CA GLU A 254 18.41 16.85 49.00
C GLU A 254 19.73 16.86 49.78
N GLN A 255 20.84 16.42 49.17
CA GLN A 255 22.16 16.41 49.83
C GLN A 255 22.95 17.73 49.70
N ASP A 256 22.64 18.57 48.70
CA ASP A 256 23.38 19.82 48.45
C ASP A 256 22.70 21.09 49.01
N ILE A 257 21.47 21.02 49.54
CA ILE A 257 20.78 22.19 50.12
C ILE A 257 21.16 22.41 51.59
N VAL A 258 22.42 22.81 51.82
CA VAL A 258 22.79 23.53 53.04
C VAL A 258 22.19 24.94 52.95
N LEU A 259 20.96 25.13 53.42
CA LEU A 259 20.35 26.45 53.55
C LEU A 259 21.23 27.32 54.48
N PRO A 260 21.79 28.47 54.01
CA PRO A 260 22.41 29.42 54.92
C PRO A 260 21.31 30.05 55.77
N THR A 261 21.42 29.92 57.09
CA THR A 261 20.53 30.60 58.04
C THR A 261 20.68 32.12 57.86
N PRO A 262 19.63 32.85 57.45
CA PRO A 262 19.73 34.29 57.24
C PRO A 262 19.81 35.01 58.59
N ASP A 263 20.87 35.79 58.77
CA ASP A 263 21.02 36.66 59.93
C ASP A 263 20.02 37.83 59.84
N ILE A 264 19.25 38.08 60.91
CA ILE A 264 18.07 38.95 60.85
C ILE A 264 18.46 40.40 61.14
N ALA A 265 18.99 41.06 60.11
CA ALA A 265 19.17 42.51 60.07
C ALA A 265 17.98 43.20 59.36
N GLU A 266 17.52 44.33 59.90
CA GLU A 266 16.26 44.97 59.50
C GLU A 266 16.28 45.59 58.09
N CYS A 267 15.25 45.32 57.28
CA CYS A 267 14.92 46.11 56.09
C CYS A 267 13.51 46.72 56.22
N LYS A 268 13.42 48.01 56.58
CA LYS A 268 12.18 48.70 56.97
C LYS A 268 11.40 49.31 55.78
N THR A 269 11.50 48.74 54.58
CA THR A 269 11.12 49.45 53.33
C THR A 269 10.23 48.65 52.36
N CYS A 270 9.58 47.56 52.79
CA CYS A 270 8.75 46.71 51.92
C CYS A 270 7.24 46.67 52.25
N THR A 271 6.77 47.47 53.21
CA THR A 271 5.42 47.35 53.81
C THR A 271 4.34 48.28 53.20
N GLN A 272 4.47 48.70 51.93
CA GLN A 272 3.57 49.71 51.32
C GLN A 272 3.05 49.41 49.90
N LEU A 273 3.20 48.18 49.38
CA LEU A 273 2.66 47.79 48.06
C LEU A 273 1.85 46.49 48.10
N LEU A 274 0.82 46.46 48.95
CA LEU A 274 -0.25 45.46 48.90
C LEU A 274 -1.59 46.17 48.67
N GLY A 275 -2.02 46.21 47.41
CA GLY A 275 -3.39 46.56 47.02
C GLY A 275 -4.36 45.41 47.26
N GLU A 276 -5.67 45.67 47.12
CA GLU A 276 -6.72 44.72 47.52
C GLU A 276 -6.71 43.41 46.68
N PRO A 277 -7.06 42.26 47.30
CA PRO A 277 -7.08 40.97 46.61
C PRO A 277 -8.25 40.86 45.63
N ILE A 278 -7.96 40.40 44.41
CA ILE A 278 -8.95 40.14 43.37
C ILE A 278 -9.89 39.00 43.81
N LYS A 279 -11.19 39.28 43.92
CA LYS A 279 -12.22 38.27 44.16
C LYS A 279 -12.56 37.53 42.86
N PHE A 280 -12.36 36.22 42.86
CA PHE A 280 -12.96 35.32 41.86
C PHE A 280 -14.39 34.94 42.29
N PRO A 281 -15.32 34.72 41.35
CA PRO A 281 -16.67 34.29 41.68
C PRO A 281 -16.69 32.83 42.16
N GLU A 282 -17.50 32.53 43.16
CA GLU A 282 -17.73 31.17 43.64
C GLU A 282 -18.52 30.36 42.60
N LEU A 283 -18.07 29.13 42.33
CA LEU A 283 -18.79 28.16 41.49
C LEU A 283 -19.58 27.22 42.39
N GLU A 284 -20.90 27.25 42.26
CA GLU A 284 -21.84 26.33 42.94
C GLU A 284 -21.45 24.86 42.72
N PRO A 285 -21.19 24.07 43.78
CA PRO A 285 -20.76 22.69 43.65
C PRO A 285 -21.92 21.78 43.22
N ALA A 286 -21.85 21.28 41.99
CA ALA A 286 -22.87 20.37 41.43
C ALA A 286 -23.13 19.16 42.35
N GLN A 287 -24.41 18.93 42.67
CA GLN A 287 -24.86 17.95 43.66
C GLN A 287 -24.65 16.49 43.21
N ARG A 288 -23.41 15.98 43.31
CA ARG A 288 -23.14 14.53 43.24
C ARG A 288 -23.80 13.82 44.44
N LYS A 289 -24.85 13.05 44.18
CA LYS A 289 -25.48 12.16 45.16
C LYS A 289 -24.43 11.20 45.73
N LYS A 290 -24.09 11.34 47.01
CA LYS A 290 -23.17 10.43 47.70
C LYS A 290 -23.91 9.13 48.02
N THR A 291 -23.73 8.10 47.19
CA THR A 291 -24.08 6.73 47.55
C THR A 291 -23.19 6.30 48.71
N GLN A 292 -23.75 6.18 49.91
CA GLN A 292 -22.99 5.95 51.14
C GLN A 292 -22.58 4.48 51.25
N VAL A 293 -21.46 4.11 50.63
CA VAL A 293 -20.89 2.76 50.72
C VAL A 293 -20.29 2.56 52.11
N SER A 294 -21.08 2.01 53.03
CA SER A 294 -20.66 1.69 54.41
C SER A 294 -19.82 0.41 54.44
N GLY A 295 -18.59 0.49 53.96
CA GLY A 295 -17.59 -0.57 54.04
C GLY A 295 -16.18 0.00 53.98
N SER A 296 -15.31 -0.41 54.91
CA SER A 296 -13.90 0.01 54.93
C SER A 296 -13.12 -0.64 53.79
N MET A 297 -13.08 0.02 52.63
CA MET A 297 -12.13 -0.32 51.57
C MET A 297 -10.77 0.27 51.90
N THR A 298 -9.76 -0.59 51.96
CA THR A 298 -8.37 -0.18 52.08
C THR A 298 -7.94 0.61 50.84
N ARG A 299 -6.97 1.52 51.01
CA ARG A 299 -6.49 2.44 49.98
C ARG A 299 -6.16 1.74 48.65
N ASN A 300 -5.62 0.53 48.70
CA ASN A 300 -5.27 -0.27 47.53
C ASN A 300 -6.50 -0.63 46.68
N LYS A 301 -7.63 -1.02 47.29
CA LYS A 301 -8.89 -1.30 46.55
C LYS A 301 -9.47 -0.05 45.88
N MET A 302 -9.23 1.13 46.46
CA MET A 302 -9.64 2.38 45.83
C MET A 302 -8.75 2.73 44.63
N ILE A 303 -7.48 2.31 44.62
CA ILE A 303 -6.59 2.42 43.46
C ILE A 303 -7.02 1.42 42.38
N GLU A 304 -7.19 0.14 42.71
CA GLU A 304 -7.65 -0.92 41.79
C GLU A 304 -8.94 -0.53 41.03
N VAL A 305 -9.90 0.09 41.72
CA VAL A 305 -11.18 0.52 41.13
C VAL A 305 -11.05 1.79 40.27
N LEU A 306 -10.10 2.68 40.57
CA LEU A 306 -9.83 3.86 39.75
C LEU A 306 -9.04 3.50 38.49
N GLU A 307 -8.00 2.67 38.62
CA GLU A 307 -7.24 2.15 37.49
C GLU A 307 -8.14 1.38 36.52
N ALA A 308 -9.02 0.50 37.02
CA ALA A 308 -9.98 -0.21 36.18
C ALA A 308 -10.93 0.73 35.40
N ALA A 309 -11.39 1.82 36.03
CA ALA A 309 -12.25 2.80 35.36
C ALA A 309 -11.52 3.60 34.27
N GLU A 310 -10.25 3.97 34.49
CA GLU A 310 -9.42 4.62 33.47
C GLU A 310 -9.13 3.67 32.29
N TRP A 311 -8.87 2.38 32.57
CA TRP A 311 -8.69 1.37 31.52
C TRP A 311 -9.95 1.13 30.67
N ASP A 312 -11.15 1.14 31.25
CA ASP A 312 -12.41 1.01 30.50
C ASP A 312 -12.65 2.21 29.56
N GLU A 313 -12.37 3.44 29.99
CA GLU A 313 -12.46 4.63 29.12
C GLU A 313 -11.42 4.60 27.99
N ILE A 314 -10.18 4.17 28.28
CA ILE A 314 -9.13 3.98 27.26
C ILE A 314 -9.52 2.89 26.26
N PHE A 315 -10.08 1.76 26.72
CA PHE A 315 -10.47 0.66 25.85
C PHE A 315 -11.62 1.07 24.90
N GLN A 316 -12.63 1.77 25.42
CA GLN A 316 -13.73 2.32 24.59
C GLN A 316 -13.22 3.35 23.58
N ALA A 317 -12.26 4.20 23.95
CA ALA A 317 -11.63 5.15 23.03
C ALA A 317 -10.90 4.41 21.90
N CYS A 318 -10.08 3.40 22.22
CA CYS A 318 -9.40 2.56 21.25
C CYS A 318 -10.36 1.81 20.32
N GLU A 319 -11.42 1.19 20.85
CA GLU A 319 -12.44 0.52 20.03
C GLU A 319 -13.12 1.50 19.07
N SER A 320 -13.46 2.71 19.55
CA SER A 320 -14.08 3.74 18.71
C SER A 320 -13.18 4.20 17.56
N GLU A 321 -11.86 4.22 17.74
CA GLU A 321 -10.89 4.59 16.71
C GLU A 321 -10.63 3.44 15.73
N VAL A 322 -10.59 2.19 16.19
CA VAL A 322 -10.59 1.01 15.30
C VAL A 322 -11.83 1.01 14.41
N GLN A 323 -13.02 1.23 14.99
CA GLN A 323 -14.27 1.35 14.24
C GLN A 323 -14.32 2.58 13.29
N ARG A 324 -13.48 3.60 13.48
CA ARG A 324 -13.30 4.70 12.52
C ARG A 324 -12.37 4.30 11.39
N GLN A 325 -11.25 3.64 11.70
CA GLN A 325 -10.31 3.16 10.70
C GLN A 325 -10.95 2.11 9.78
N GLU A 326 -11.70 1.14 10.30
CA GLU A 326 -12.44 0.16 9.48
C GLU A 326 -13.41 0.86 8.50
N LYS A 327 -14.11 1.91 8.95
CA LYS A 327 -15.02 2.71 8.10
C LYS A 327 -14.28 3.62 7.12
N ALA A 328 -13.03 3.98 7.38
CA ALA A 328 -12.16 4.70 6.45
C ALA A 328 -11.62 3.74 5.37
N ASP A 329 -11.17 2.55 5.77
CA ASP A 329 -10.67 1.49 4.89
C ASP A 329 -11.78 0.93 3.99
N GLU A 330 -13.00 0.74 4.50
CA GLU A 330 -14.17 0.34 3.69
C GLU A 330 -14.49 1.40 2.62
N ARG A 331 -14.42 2.69 2.97
CA ARG A 331 -14.62 3.80 2.02
C ARG A 331 -13.52 3.83 0.97
N ALA A 332 -12.25 3.71 1.37
CA ALA A 332 -11.11 3.68 0.46
C ALA A 332 -11.16 2.48 -0.50
N ALA A 333 -11.51 1.28 0.00
CA ALA A 333 -11.71 0.09 -0.83
C ALA A 333 -12.87 0.25 -1.81
N ARG A 334 -13.98 0.86 -1.38
CA ARG A 334 -15.14 1.16 -2.24
C ARG A 334 -14.82 2.22 -3.30
N GLU A 335 -14.03 3.22 -2.99
CA GLU A 335 -13.57 4.24 -3.94
C GLU A 335 -12.58 3.65 -4.94
N ALA A 336 -11.64 2.82 -4.49
CA ALA A 336 -10.73 2.08 -5.36
C ALA A 336 -11.47 1.12 -6.33
N GLU A 337 -12.51 0.43 -5.86
CA GLU A 337 -13.35 -0.43 -6.72
C GLU A 337 -14.19 0.39 -7.72
N ILE A 338 -14.70 1.56 -7.31
CA ILE A 338 -15.37 2.50 -8.23
C ILE A 338 -14.41 2.95 -9.34
N GLU A 339 -13.16 3.29 -9.00
CA GLU A 339 -12.17 3.71 -9.98
C GLU A 339 -11.68 2.55 -10.86
N ARG A 340 -11.52 1.34 -10.30
CA ARG A 340 -11.18 0.11 -11.05
C ARG A 340 -12.21 -0.23 -12.12
N VAL A 341 -13.49 -0.07 -11.81
CA VAL A 341 -14.62 -0.37 -12.72
C VAL A 341 -14.99 0.84 -13.61
N ARG A 342 -14.35 2.00 -13.41
CA ARG A 342 -14.60 3.23 -14.19
C ARG A 342 -14.24 3.11 -15.68
N PRO A 343 -13.10 2.50 -16.09
CA PRO A 343 -12.77 2.30 -17.50
C PRO A 343 -13.75 1.36 -18.20
N GLU A 344 -14.11 0.24 -17.56
CA GLU A 344 -15.10 -0.74 -18.06
C GLU A 344 -16.46 -0.05 -18.29
N ARG A 345 -16.93 0.73 -17.32
CA ARG A 345 -18.17 1.53 -17.45
C ARG A 345 -18.08 2.62 -18.51
N HIS A 346 -16.90 3.16 -18.79
CA HIS A 346 -16.70 4.12 -19.89
C HIS A 346 -16.77 3.41 -21.24
N GLN A 347 -16.08 2.28 -21.40
CA GLN A 347 -16.10 1.45 -22.61
C GLN A 347 -17.52 0.95 -22.92
N GLN A 348 -18.25 0.43 -21.93
CA GLN A 348 -19.65 0.01 -22.12
C GLN A 348 -20.53 1.19 -22.56
N ARG A 349 -20.34 2.40 -22.00
CA ARG A 349 -21.09 3.60 -22.43
C ARG A 349 -20.74 4.06 -23.85
N GLN A 350 -19.50 3.83 -24.31
CA GLN A 350 -19.12 4.07 -25.71
C GLN A 350 -19.79 3.04 -26.63
N PHE A 351 -19.73 1.75 -26.28
CA PHE A 351 -20.38 0.68 -27.05
C PHE A 351 -21.91 0.85 -27.13
N ASP A 352 -22.57 1.15 -26.00
CA ASP A 352 -24.01 1.45 -25.94
C ASP A 352 -24.39 2.67 -26.80
N ARG A 353 -23.48 3.66 -26.90
CA ARG A 353 -23.67 4.85 -27.73
C ARG A 353 -23.50 4.53 -29.21
N GLU A 354 -22.44 3.82 -29.59
CA GLU A 354 -22.17 3.38 -30.96
C GLU A 354 -23.30 2.49 -31.48
N ALA A 355 -23.80 1.54 -30.67
CA ALA A 355 -24.96 0.72 -30.99
C ALA A 355 -26.23 1.55 -31.22
N ARG A 356 -26.47 2.60 -30.43
CA ARG A 356 -27.61 3.53 -30.63
C ARG A 356 -27.45 4.39 -31.87
N GLU A 357 -26.24 4.88 -32.16
CA GLU A 357 -25.96 5.67 -33.36
C GLU A 357 -26.07 4.81 -34.64
N ALA A 358 -25.61 3.56 -34.60
CA ALA A 358 -25.79 2.58 -35.68
C ALA A 358 -27.28 2.23 -35.90
N ALA A 359 -28.04 1.96 -34.84
CA ALA A 359 -29.48 1.69 -34.93
C ALA A 359 -30.25 2.92 -35.48
N ALA A 360 -29.90 4.13 -35.05
CA ALA A 360 -30.47 5.36 -35.57
C ALA A 360 -30.12 5.59 -37.06
N SER A 361 -28.91 5.23 -37.48
CA SER A 361 -28.48 5.27 -38.89
C SER A 361 -29.30 4.30 -39.75
N SER A 362 -29.40 3.03 -39.33
CA SER A 362 -30.22 2.03 -40.02
C SER A 362 -31.70 2.44 -40.12
N ALA A 363 -32.24 3.08 -39.07
CA ALA A 363 -33.62 3.59 -39.07
C ALA A 363 -33.82 4.82 -39.98
N ARG A 364 -32.76 5.58 -40.32
CA ARG A 364 -32.82 6.64 -41.35
C ARG A 364 -32.79 6.04 -42.75
N ALA A 365 -31.84 5.16 -43.02
CA ALA A 365 -31.72 4.48 -44.33
C ALA A 365 -33.02 3.75 -44.72
N GLU A 366 -33.69 3.09 -43.77
CA GLU A 366 -34.98 2.44 -44.02
C GLU A 366 -36.11 3.44 -44.33
N ARG A 367 -36.15 4.59 -43.64
CA ARG A 367 -37.12 5.66 -43.93
C ARG A 367 -36.89 6.28 -45.31
N GLU A 368 -35.63 6.43 -45.71
CA GLU A 368 -35.24 6.92 -47.03
C GLU A 368 -35.62 5.93 -48.14
N ARG A 369 -35.39 4.62 -47.93
CA ARG A 369 -35.85 3.54 -48.81
C ARG A 369 -37.36 3.58 -49.03
N VAL A 370 -38.13 3.57 -47.93
CA VAL A 370 -39.61 3.63 -47.98
C VAL A 370 -40.11 4.95 -48.59
N ALA A 371 -39.39 6.07 -48.43
CA ALA A 371 -39.72 7.33 -49.09
C ALA A 371 -39.47 7.27 -50.61
N ALA A 372 -38.37 6.66 -51.05
CA ALA A 372 -38.04 6.47 -52.46
C ALA A 372 -39.05 5.55 -53.16
N GLU A 373 -39.41 4.42 -52.55
CA GLU A 373 -40.46 3.51 -53.05
C GLU A 373 -41.81 4.23 -53.21
N ARG A 374 -42.20 5.03 -52.20
CA ARG A 374 -43.43 5.86 -52.27
C ARG A 374 -43.38 6.92 -53.36
N LEU A 375 -42.20 7.49 -53.65
CA LEU A 375 -42.01 8.44 -54.74
C LEU A 375 -42.09 7.75 -56.11
N GLN A 376 -41.44 6.60 -56.29
CA GLN A 376 -41.56 5.79 -57.50
C GLN A 376 -43.03 5.40 -57.75
N ALA A 377 -43.74 4.87 -56.76
CA ALA A 377 -45.14 4.49 -56.88
C ALA A 377 -46.07 5.69 -57.21
N ARG A 378 -45.72 6.91 -56.76
CA ARG A 378 -46.39 8.15 -57.19
C ARG A 378 -46.09 8.50 -58.65
N ASN A 379 -44.83 8.41 -59.07
CA ASN A 379 -44.40 8.69 -60.44
C ASN A 379 -45.01 7.70 -61.45
N GLU A 380 -45.07 6.41 -61.11
CA GLU A 380 -45.76 5.41 -61.92
C GLU A 380 -47.27 5.68 -62.04
N LYS A 381 -47.94 6.05 -60.94
CA LYS A 381 -49.36 6.42 -60.97
C LYS A 381 -49.59 7.65 -61.86
N ARG A 382 -48.71 8.65 -61.77
CA ARG A 382 -48.72 9.83 -62.64
C ARG A 382 -48.52 9.46 -64.11
N ALA A 383 -47.51 8.64 -64.43
CA ALA A 383 -47.26 8.17 -65.79
C ALA A 383 -48.45 7.36 -66.35
N LYS A 384 -49.08 6.51 -65.55
CA LYS A 384 -50.30 5.75 -65.90
C LYS A 384 -51.51 6.69 -66.16
N VAL A 385 -51.61 7.83 -65.46
CA VAL A 385 -52.63 8.87 -65.73
C VAL A 385 -52.30 9.67 -67.00
N GLU A 386 -51.05 10.10 -67.18
CA GLU A 386 -50.61 10.84 -68.38
C GLU A 386 -50.70 9.99 -69.65
N ALA A 387 -50.41 8.69 -69.58
CA ALA A 387 -50.63 7.75 -70.67
C ALA A 387 -52.12 7.65 -71.04
N ARG A 388 -53.01 7.51 -70.05
CA ARG A 388 -54.48 7.52 -70.28
C ARG A 388 -54.98 8.86 -70.84
N LYS A 389 -54.34 9.98 -70.49
CA LYS A 389 -54.64 11.31 -71.08
C LYS A 389 -54.21 11.35 -72.55
N ARG A 390 -52.96 10.97 -72.86
CA ARG A 390 -52.45 10.87 -74.24
C ARG A 390 -53.25 9.90 -75.11
N GLU A 391 -53.73 8.79 -74.55
CA GLU A 391 -54.58 7.83 -75.27
C GLU A 391 -55.95 8.42 -75.61
N ARG A 392 -56.57 9.18 -74.69
CA ARG A 392 -57.81 9.94 -74.94
C ARG A 392 -57.59 11.05 -75.97
N GLU A 393 -56.47 11.76 -75.89
CA GLU A 393 -56.09 12.81 -76.84
C GLU A 393 -55.85 12.22 -78.23
N ARG A 394 -55.14 11.10 -78.34
CA ARG A 394 -54.96 10.34 -79.60
C ARG A 394 -56.31 9.89 -80.17
N LYS A 395 -57.18 9.26 -79.36
CA LYS A 395 -58.53 8.83 -79.80
C LYS A 395 -59.45 9.99 -80.18
N ALA A 396 -59.25 11.18 -79.61
CA ALA A 396 -59.95 12.39 -80.01
C ALA A 396 -59.38 13.01 -81.30
N GLN A 397 -58.06 12.92 -81.50
CA GLN A 397 -57.38 13.36 -82.71
C GLN A 397 -57.69 12.43 -83.90
N GLU A 398 -57.62 11.11 -83.71
CA GLU A 398 -58.06 10.10 -84.69
C GLU A 398 -59.50 10.35 -85.16
N LYS A 399 -60.42 10.71 -84.23
CA LYS A 399 -61.80 11.09 -84.58
C LYS A 399 -61.93 12.44 -85.29
N ARG A 400 -61.00 13.37 -85.09
CA ARG A 400 -60.93 14.62 -85.87
C ARG A 400 -60.38 14.35 -87.26
N ASP A 401 -59.30 13.57 -87.36
CA ASP A 401 -58.66 13.20 -88.61
C ASP A 401 -59.55 12.30 -89.47
N GLU A 402 -60.37 11.41 -88.89
CA GLU A 402 -61.43 10.68 -89.61
C GLU A 402 -62.50 11.65 -90.16
N LEU A 403 -62.92 12.61 -89.33
CA LEU A 403 -63.95 13.59 -89.66
C LEU A 403 -63.45 14.63 -90.69
N ASP A 404 -62.15 14.91 -90.74
CA ASP A 404 -61.49 15.75 -91.74
C ASP A 404 -61.02 14.95 -92.97
N ALA A 405 -60.69 13.67 -92.86
CA ALA A 405 -60.48 12.78 -94.01
C ALA A 405 -61.80 12.58 -94.78
N ARG A 406 -62.93 12.48 -94.08
CA ARG A 406 -64.27 12.57 -94.68
C ARG A 406 -64.57 13.91 -95.36
N LYS A 407 -63.80 14.98 -95.06
CA LYS A 407 -63.81 16.25 -95.82
C LYS A 407 -62.75 16.29 -96.94
N ARG A 408 -61.60 15.61 -96.79
CA ARG A 408 -60.44 15.63 -97.72
C ARG A 408 -60.45 14.56 -98.81
N LEU A 409 -61.11 13.41 -98.63
CA LEU A 409 -61.34 12.44 -99.72
C LEU A 409 -62.37 12.93 -100.75
N ARG A 410 -62.80 14.20 -100.59
CA ARG A 410 -63.26 15.04 -101.68
C ARG A 410 -62.08 15.57 -102.59
N VAL A 411 -60.80 15.05 -102.59
CA VAL A 411 -59.59 15.61 -103.33
C VAL A 411 -58.43 14.70 -103.98
N GLN A 412 -57.16 14.54 -103.45
CA GLN A 412 -55.82 14.41 -104.21
C GLN A 412 -54.93 13.09 -104.16
N GLY A 413 -53.81 12.98 -104.97
CA GLY A 413 -52.60 12.05 -104.82
C GLY A 413 -51.28 12.30 -105.68
N SER A 414 -50.01 11.93 -105.25
CA SER A 414 -48.63 12.40 -105.79
C SER A 414 -47.24 11.54 -105.78
N GLU A 415 -45.99 11.97 -105.34
CA GLU A 415 -44.56 11.78 -105.93
C GLU A 415 -43.35 10.83 -105.36
N ALA A 416 -41.99 11.18 -105.45
CA ALA A 416 -40.73 10.29 -105.65
C ALA A 416 -39.28 10.53 -104.92
N GLU A 417 -38.06 10.05 -105.44
CA GLU A 417 -36.73 9.63 -104.73
C GLU A 417 -35.27 9.82 -105.44
N SER A 418 -34.04 9.78 -104.77
CA SER A 418 -32.60 9.64 -105.37
C SER A 418 -31.23 9.53 -104.47
N ALA A 419 -30.03 9.13 -105.05
CA ALA A 419 -28.52 9.45 -104.84
C ALA A 419 -27.39 8.71 -103.91
N ARG A 420 -26.04 8.65 -104.28
CA ARG A 420 -24.79 8.21 -103.44
C ARG A 420 -23.27 8.31 -103.94
N ASN A 421 -22.23 8.40 -103.03
CA ASN A 421 -20.73 7.98 -103.04
C ASN A 421 -19.49 8.98 -103.26
N PRO A 422 -18.32 8.88 -102.52
CA PRO A 422 -17.06 9.68 -102.75
C PRO A 422 -15.62 9.02 -102.62
N LEU A 423 -14.60 9.42 -103.43
CA LEU A 423 -13.12 9.23 -103.26
C LEU A 423 -12.31 10.04 -104.34
N ALA A 424 -10.99 10.31 -104.14
CA ALA A 424 -10.04 11.04 -105.06
C ALA A 424 -10.37 12.55 -105.33
N ASP A 425 -9.54 13.46 -105.86
CA ASP A 425 -8.08 13.63 -106.17
C ASP A 425 -7.75 15.14 -105.89
N VAL A 426 -6.55 15.66 -105.57
CA VAL A 426 -5.22 15.72 -106.25
C VAL A 426 -5.14 16.65 -107.48
N THR A 427 -4.07 17.48 -107.51
CA THR A 427 -3.51 18.33 -108.60
C THR A 427 -4.20 19.62 -109.09
N ASN A 428 -3.36 20.67 -109.16
CA ASN A 428 -3.23 21.70 -110.21
C ASN A 428 -4.32 22.77 -110.43
N ALA A 429 -4.04 23.91 -111.09
CA ALA A 429 -2.82 24.74 -111.21
C ALA A 429 -3.12 26.02 -112.03
N SER A 430 -2.33 27.08 -111.83
CA SER A 430 -2.36 28.40 -112.51
C SER A 430 -3.41 29.39 -111.97
#